data_AF-A0A397VRD3-F1
#
_entry.id   AF-A0A397VRD3-F1
#
_cell.length_a   1.000
_cell.length_b   1.000
_cell.length_c   1.000
_cell.angle_alpha   90.00
_cell.angle_beta   90.00
_cell.angle_gamma   90.00
#
_symmetry.space_group_name_H-M   'P 1'
#
loop_
_entity.id
_entity.type
_entity.pdbx_description
1 polymer ?
#
loop_
_entity_poly.entity_id
_entity_poly.type
_entity_poly.pdbx_seq_one_letter_code
_entity_poly.pdbx_strand_id
1 'polypeptide(L)'
;GLWKEGILKDCKVHKSNPEMVDCCALYLLANKPDFLSDHELIQQEIEKPGYKVICYPKFHPELNYIEMYWGAAKRHARENCDYTWKGLQENVPTALNSVPLEMIRKHTRHSYQWMDVYRKGLTGQAAEYAVKKQKSHHSI
;
A
#
# COMPACT_ATOMS: atom_id res chain seq x y z
N GLY A 1 25.07 -21.94 16.65
CA GLY A 1 24.40 -21.15 15.59
C GLY A 1 23.62 -20.00 16.23
N LEU A 2 23.10 -19.06 15.44
CA LEU A 2 22.27 -17.94 15.94
C LEU A 2 20.96 -18.40 16.62
N TRP A 3 20.52 -19.60 16.27
CA TRP A 3 19.32 -20.24 16.79
C TRP A 3 19.66 -21.05 18.04
N LYS A 4 19.21 -20.57 19.21
CA LYS A 4 19.32 -21.27 20.50
C LYS A 4 18.09 -22.17 20.69
N GLU A 5 18.27 -23.30 21.35
CA GLU A 5 17.17 -24.21 21.67
C GLU A 5 16.18 -23.53 22.63
N GLY A 6 14.88 -23.64 22.35
CA GLY A 6 13.83 -22.96 23.13
C GLY A 6 13.58 -21.49 22.76
N ILE A 7 14.20 -20.96 21.70
CA ILE A 7 13.93 -19.58 21.26
C ILE A 7 12.50 -19.44 20.72
N LEU A 8 11.78 -18.42 21.20
CA LEU A 8 10.45 -18.11 20.70
C LEU A 8 10.54 -17.42 19.32
N LYS A 9 9.53 -17.64 18.47
CA LYS A 9 9.41 -16.92 17.19
C LYS A 9 9.25 -15.41 17.41
N ASP A 10 8.34 -15.02 18.29
CA ASP A 10 8.04 -13.64 18.61
C ASP A 10 7.72 -13.52 20.11
N CYS A 11 8.58 -12.82 20.87
CA CYS A 11 8.40 -12.61 22.30
C CYS A 11 7.67 -11.27 22.54
N LYS A 12 6.85 -11.14 23.60
CA LYS A 12 6.31 -9.82 23.98
C LYS A 12 7.33 -8.93 24.71
N VAL A 13 8.46 -9.50 25.15
CA VAL A 13 9.42 -8.88 26.08
C VAL A 13 10.24 -7.76 25.43
N HIS A 14 10.67 -7.90 24.16
CA HIS A 14 11.45 -6.87 23.48
C HIS A 14 10.66 -5.58 23.21
N LYS A 15 9.30 -5.63 23.23
CA LYS A 15 8.47 -4.42 23.12
C LYS A 15 8.52 -3.56 24.39
N SER A 16 8.88 -4.17 25.52
CA SER A 16 8.93 -3.52 26.84
C SER A 16 10.34 -3.18 27.29
N ASN A 17 11.36 -3.88 26.76
CA ASN A 17 12.77 -3.64 27.08
C ASN A 17 13.67 -3.78 25.83
N PRO A 18 14.01 -2.67 25.16
CA PRO A 18 14.84 -2.65 23.95
C PRO A 18 16.30 -3.11 24.15
N GLU A 19 16.79 -3.17 25.39
CA GLU A 19 18.18 -3.58 25.67
C GLU A 19 18.38 -5.10 25.60
N MET A 20 17.29 -5.87 25.46
CA MET A 20 17.35 -7.33 25.44
C MET A 20 17.66 -7.84 24.02
N VAL A 21 18.95 -8.08 23.73
CA VAL A 21 19.46 -8.28 22.36
C VAL A 21 19.08 -9.63 21.70
N ASP A 22 18.62 -10.62 22.47
CA ASP A 22 18.48 -12.02 22.03
C ASP A 22 17.12 -12.68 22.41
N CYS A 23 16.03 -11.95 22.66
CA CYS A 23 14.81 -12.55 23.24
C CYS A 23 14.07 -13.55 22.31
N CYS A 24 14.08 -13.31 21.00
CA CYS A 24 13.31 -14.08 20.03
C CYS A 24 13.95 -14.03 18.64
N ALA A 25 13.53 -14.97 17.80
CA ALA A 25 13.88 -15.06 16.40
C ALA A 25 13.73 -13.72 15.65
N LEU A 26 12.57 -13.08 15.83
CA LEU A 26 12.21 -11.85 15.12
C LEU A 26 13.15 -10.70 15.49
N TYR A 27 13.41 -10.49 16.78
CA TYR A 27 14.28 -9.43 17.26
C TYR A 27 15.74 -9.68 16.84
N LEU A 28 16.20 -10.92 16.93
CA LEU A 28 17.53 -11.32 16.47
C LEU A 28 17.74 -11.01 14.98
N LEU A 29 16.76 -11.35 14.13
CA LEU A 29 16.81 -11.09 12.69
C LEU A 29 16.75 -9.58 12.39
N ALA A 30 15.84 -8.85 13.04
CA ALA A 30 15.68 -7.41 12.82
C ALA A 30 16.93 -6.60 13.18
N ASN A 31 17.75 -7.08 14.12
CA ASN A 31 18.99 -6.43 14.54
C ASN A 31 20.25 -6.94 13.82
N LYS A 32 20.09 -7.77 12.77
CA LYS A 32 21.26 -8.15 11.98
C LYS A 32 21.75 -6.95 11.17
N PRO A 33 23.08 -6.80 11.00
CA PRO A 33 23.64 -5.65 10.30
C PRO A 33 23.07 -5.42 8.91
N ASP A 34 22.83 -6.48 8.14
CA ASP A 34 22.21 -6.46 6.81
C ASP A 34 20.77 -5.92 6.83
N PHE A 35 19.96 -6.30 7.84
CA PHE A 35 18.60 -5.75 7.99
C PHE A 35 18.57 -4.31 8.52
N LEU A 36 19.61 -3.87 9.24
CA LEU A 36 19.73 -2.51 9.77
C LEU A 36 20.36 -1.54 8.75
N SER A 37 21.28 -2.02 7.92
CA SER A 37 22.02 -1.20 6.95
C SER A 37 21.27 -0.99 5.65
N ASP A 38 20.46 -1.98 5.23
CA ASP A 38 20.07 -2.05 3.83
C ASP A 38 18.69 -1.46 3.57
N HIS A 39 18.69 -0.41 2.74
CA HIS A 39 17.58 -0.18 1.82
C HIS A 39 17.48 -1.39 0.88
N GLU A 40 16.28 -1.90 0.66
CA GLU A 40 16.04 -3.02 -0.27
C GLU A 40 16.73 -2.73 -1.62
N LEU A 41 17.40 -3.71 -2.23
CA LEU A 41 18.11 -3.54 -3.51
C LEU A 41 17.25 -2.85 -4.59
N ILE A 42 15.95 -3.15 -4.60
CA ILE A 42 14.97 -2.52 -5.49
C ILE A 42 14.84 -1.02 -5.21
N GLN A 43 14.79 -0.62 -3.94
CA GLN A 43 14.75 0.80 -3.57
C GLN A 43 16.02 1.50 -4.06
N GLN A 44 17.20 0.91 -3.84
CA GLN A 44 18.48 1.48 -4.26
C GLN A 44 18.54 1.69 -5.79
N GLU A 45 18.15 0.67 -6.57
CA GLU A 45 18.17 0.75 -8.04
C GLU A 45 17.15 1.76 -8.58
N ILE A 46 16.01 1.94 -7.91
CA ILE A 46 15.02 2.97 -8.29
C ILE A 46 15.51 4.38 -7.92
N GLU A 47 16.13 4.54 -6.76
CA GLU A 47 16.60 5.85 -6.28
C GLU A 47 17.88 6.32 -6.98
N LYS A 48 18.71 5.40 -7.50
CA LYS A 48 19.94 5.69 -8.25
C LYS A 48 19.77 6.68 -9.41
N PRO A 49 18.76 6.55 -10.30
CA PRO A 49 18.46 7.57 -11.32
C PRO A 49 17.66 8.78 -10.80
N GLY A 50 17.35 8.87 -9.51
CA GLY A 50 16.66 9.99 -8.89
C GLY A 50 15.13 9.84 -8.72
N TYR A 51 14.57 8.64 -8.91
CA TYR A 51 13.15 8.41 -8.61
C TYR A 51 12.92 8.34 -7.09
N LYS A 52 11.67 8.57 -6.69
CA LYS A 52 11.24 8.45 -5.28
C LYS A 52 10.43 7.19 -5.09
N VAL A 53 10.77 6.41 -4.08
CA VAL A 53 10.00 5.25 -3.65
C VAL A 53 8.98 5.68 -2.60
N ILE A 54 7.71 5.38 -2.83
CA ILE A 54 6.62 5.67 -1.90
C ILE A 54 6.13 4.36 -1.32
N CYS A 55 6.39 4.14 -0.02
CA CYS A 55 5.91 2.98 0.71
C CYS A 55 4.53 3.27 1.31
N TYR A 56 3.54 2.44 0.99
CA TYR A 56 2.19 2.55 1.55
C TYR A 56 2.04 1.69 2.82
N PRO A 57 1.21 2.12 3.79
CA PRO A 57 0.82 1.30 4.92
C PRO A 57 0.17 -0.02 4.47
N LYS A 58 0.47 -1.12 5.16
CA LYS A 58 -0.15 -2.43 4.88
C LYS A 58 -1.65 -2.39 5.21
N PHE A 59 -2.45 -3.07 4.38
CA PHE A 59 -3.92 -3.17 4.53
C PHE A 59 -4.70 -1.86 4.39
N HIS A 60 -4.14 -0.88 3.68
CA HIS A 60 -4.77 0.42 3.41
C HIS A 60 -4.89 0.71 1.90
N PRO A 61 -5.65 -0.11 1.14
CA PRO A 61 -5.77 0.04 -0.32
C PRO A 61 -6.39 1.40 -0.74
N GLU A 62 -7.18 2.02 0.13
CA GLU A 62 -7.75 3.36 -0.08
C GLU A 62 -6.69 4.46 -0.20
N LEU A 63 -5.49 4.24 0.35
CA LEU A 63 -4.36 5.16 0.23
C LEU A 63 -3.62 5.03 -1.11
N ASN A 64 -3.80 3.92 -1.82
CA ASN A 64 -3.15 3.65 -3.09
C ASN A 64 -4.12 3.92 -4.26
N TYR A 65 -4.06 5.10 -4.84
CA TYR A 65 -5.01 5.52 -5.88
C TYR A 65 -4.98 4.65 -7.15
N ILE A 66 -3.89 3.89 -7.39
CA ILE A 66 -3.79 2.97 -8.52
C ILE A 66 -4.84 1.85 -8.43
N GLU A 67 -5.29 1.48 -7.22
CA GLU A 67 -6.34 0.47 -7.02
C GLU A 67 -7.67 0.92 -7.64
N MET A 68 -7.97 2.22 -7.53
CA MET A 68 -9.17 2.81 -8.14
C MET A 68 -9.04 2.90 -9.66
N TYR A 69 -7.86 3.24 -10.17
CA TYR A 69 -7.56 3.21 -11.61
C TYR A 69 -7.76 1.80 -12.18
N TRP A 70 -7.19 0.78 -11.54
CA TRP A 70 -7.40 -0.61 -11.92
C TRP A 70 -8.87 -1.03 -11.81
N GLY A 71 -9.61 -0.54 -10.81
CA GLY A 71 -11.04 -0.75 -10.69
C GLY A 71 -11.82 -0.23 -11.91
N ALA A 72 -11.53 0.99 -12.34
CA ALA A 72 -12.14 1.59 -13.53
C ALA A 72 -11.77 0.85 -14.83
N ALA A 73 -10.48 0.54 -15.01
CA ALA A 73 -10.02 -0.21 -16.18
C ALA A 73 -10.63 -1.62 -16.24
N LYS A 74 -10.67 -2.35 -15.11
CA LYS A 74 -11.31 -3.67 -15.03
C LYS A 74 -12.80 -3.62 -15.37
N ARG A 75 -13.50 -2.55 -14.99
CA ARG A 75 -14.90 -2.36 -15.36
C ARG A 75 -15.05 -2.26 -16.89
N HIS A 76 -14.24 -1.43 -17.55
CA HIS A 76 -14.22 -1.33 -19.00
C HIS A 76 -13.90 -2.67 -19.67
N ALA A 77 -12.86 -3.35 -19.19
CA ALA A 77 -12.48 -4.66 -19.73
C ALA A 77 -13.63 -5.67 -19.62
N ARG A 78 -14.34 -5.70 -18.49
CA ARG A 78 -15.49 -6.57 -18.28
C ARG A 78 -16.67 -6.24 -19.19
N GLU A 79 -16.95 -4.96 -19.41
CA GLU A 79 -18.04 -4.50 -20.29
C GLU A 79 -17.76 -4.81 -21.77
N ASN A 80 -16.49 -4.98 -22.16
CA ASN A 80 -16.04 -5.28 -23.52
C ASN A 80 -15.41 -6.68 -23.64
N CYS A 81 -15.80 -7.61 -22.78
CA CYS A 81 -15.23 -8.96 -22.74
C CYS A 81 -15.93 -9.89 -23.74
N ASP A 82 -15.14 -10.52 -24.62
CA ASP A 82 -15.58 -11.58 -25.55
C ASP A 82 -15.29 -13.00 -25.02
N TYR A 83 -14.75 -13.09 -23.80
CA TYR A 83 -14.32 -14.33 -23.13
C TYR A 83 -13.23 -15.12 -23.87
N THR A 84 -12.50 -14.49 -24.78
CA THR A 84 -11.34 -15.11 -25.42
C THR A 84 -10.04 -14.57 -24.86
N TRP A 85 -8.99 -15.40 -24.85
CA TRP A 85 -7.66 -14.94 -24.44
C TRP A 85 -7.14 -13.81 -25.34
N LYS A 86 -7.33 -13.95 -26.66
CA LYS A 86 -6.91 -12.96 -27.64
C LYS A 86 -7.66 -11.64 -27.44
N GLY A 87 -8.98 -11.69 -27.28
CA GLY A 87 -9.80 -10.52 -27.00
C GLY A 87 -9.41 -9.85 -25.68
N LEU A 88 -9.08 -10.62 -24.64
CA LEU A 88 -8.54 -10.04 -23.40
C LEU A 88 -7.21 -9.31 -23.63
N GLN A 89 -6.28 -9.89 -24.40
CA GLN A 89 -5.00 -9.24 -24.72
C GLN A 89 -5.18 -7.92 -25.48
N GLU A 90 -6.15 -7.85 -26.39
CA GLU A 90 -6.48 -6.63 -27.16
C GLU A 90 -7.25 -5.60 -26.31
N ASN A 91 -8.11 -6.07 -25.40
CA ASN A 91 -8.95 -5.23 -24.56
C ASN A 91 -8.19 -4.57 -23.41
N VAL A 92 -7.20 -5.24 -22.80
CA VAL A 92 -6.46 -4.68 -21.64
C VAL A 92 -5.84 -3.30 -21.96
N PRO A 93 -5.08 -3.09 -23.05
CA PRO A 93 -4.56 -1.77 -23.40
C PRO A 93 -5.66 -0.73 -23.61
N THR A 94 -6.76 -1.11 -24.26
CA THR A 94 -7.92 -0.23 -24.51
C THR A 94 -8.57 0.19 -23.19
N ALA A 95 -8.76 -0.77 -22.28
CA ALA A 95 -9.31 -0.54 -20.95
C ALA A 95 -8.43 0.39 -20.11
N LEU A 96 -7.10 0.24 -20.17
CA LEU A 96 -6.15 1.12 -19.48
C LEU A 96 -6.20 2.55 -20.02
N ASN A 97 -6.34 2.71 -21.34
CA ASN A 97 -6.45 4.01 -22.00
C ASN A 97 -7.84 4.64 -21.85
N SER A 98 -8.86 3.85 -21.49
CA SER A 98 -10.23 4.35 -21.30
C SER A 98 -10.40 5.24 -20.07
N VAL A 99 -9.48 5.20 -19.11
CA VAL A 99 -9.57 5.96 -17.86
C VAL A 99 -9.06 7.39 -18.07
N PRO A 100 -9.93 8.41 -18.07
CA PRO A 100 -9.50 9.78 -18.38
C PRO A 100 -8.67 10.37 -17.25
N LEU A 101 -7.76 11.29 -17.59
CA LEU A 101 -6.89 11.97 -16.63
C LEU A 101 -7.67 12.66 -15.50
N GLU A 102 -8.86 13.20 -15.79
CA GLU A 102 -9.73 13.79 -14.79
C GLU A 102 -10.16 12.78 -13.71
N MET A 103 -10.46 11.54 -14.12
CA MET A 103 -10.82 10.47 -13.21
C MET A 103 -9.62 10.05 -12.35
N ILE A 104 -8.43 9.97 -12.94
CA ILE A 104 -7.18 9.71 -12.19
C ILE A 104 -6.96 10.80 -11.13
N ARG A 105 -7.14 12.07 -11.48
CA ARG A 105 -7.06 13.19 -10.52
C ARG A 105 -8.11 13.11 -9.41
N LYS A 106 -9.32 12.62 -9.71
CA LYS A 106 -10.36 12.36 -8.70
C LYS A 106 -9.94 11.23 -7.76
N HIS A 107 -9.31 10.17 -8.27
CA HIS A 107 -8.78 9.06 -7.46
C HIS A 107 -7.65 9.51 -6.53
N THR A 108 -6.68 10.30 -7.02
CA THR A 108 -5.60 10.83 -6.16
C THR A 108 -6.17 11.69 -5.04
N ARG A 109 -7.11 12.60 -5.35
CA ARG A 109 -7.80 13.41 -4.33
C ARG A 109 -8.52 12.56 -3.29
N HIS A 110 -9.15 11.47 -3.70
CA HIS A 110 -9.81 10.56 -2.77
C HIS A 110 -8.81 9.92 -1.79
N SER A 111 -7.67 9.42 -2.28
CA SER A 111 -6.62 8.89 -1.40
C SER A 111 -6.06 9.95 -0.46
N TYR A 112 -5.89 11.19 -0.90
CA TYR A 112 -5.48 12.30 -0.01
C TYR A 112 -6.50 12.61 1.10
N GLN A 113 -7.80 12.50 0.83
CA GLN A 113 -8.83 12.66 1.86
C GLN A 113 -8.73 11.58 2.93
N TRP A 114 -8.51 10.33 2.52
CA TRP A 114 -8.24 9.25 3.46
C TRP A 114 -6.98 9.50 4.30
N MET A 115 -5.89 9.97 3.68
CA MET A 115 -4.67 10.34 4.41
C MET A 115 -4.94 11.42 5.47
N ASP A 116 -5.71 12.46 5.14
CA ASP A 116 -6.07 13.52 6.08
C ASP A 116 -6.89 12.99 7.27
N VAL A 117 -7.85 12.10 6.99
CA VAL A 117 -8.68 11.46 8.03
C VAL A 117 -7.83 10.58 8.96
N TYR A 118 -6.91 9.78 8.42
CA TYR A 118 -6.01 8.97 9.26
C TYR A 118 -5.02 9.82 10.06
N ARG A 119 -4.51 10.92 9.50
CA ARG A 119 -3.65 11.86 10.25
C ARG A 119 -4.36 12.47 11.45
N LYS A 120 -5.69 12.59 11.39
CA LYS A 120 -6.54 13.02 12.51
C LYS A 120 -6.83 11.91 13.53
N GLY A 121 -6.26 10.72 13.35
CA GLY A 121 -6.42 9.57 14.24
C GLY A 121 -7.73 8.81 14.08
N LEU A 122 -8.56 9.15 13.07
CA LEU A 122 -9.81 8.45 12.80
C LEU A 122 -9.54 7.15 12.05
N THR A 123 -10.18 6.06 12.45
CA THR A 123 -10.03 4.74 11.83
C THR A 123 -11.38 4.03 11.66
N GLY A 124 -11.40 2.94 10.87
CA GLY A 124 -12.59 2.12 10.66
C GLY A 124 -13.83 2.91 10.23
N GLN A 125 -14.97 2.65 10.87
CA GLN A 125 -16.25 3.29 10.55
C GLN A 125 -16.23 4.81 10.74
N ALA A 126 -15.47 5.32 11.71
CA ALA A 126 -15.36 6.76 11.95
C ALA A 126 -14.61 7.45 10.79
N ALA A 127 -13.58 6.81 10.25
CA ALA A 127 -12.87 7.30 9.08
C ALA A 127 -13.77 7.30 7.84
N GLU A 128 -14.48 6.21 7.58
CA GLU A 128 -15.44 6.11 6.47
C GLU A 128 -16.51 7.20 6.53
N TYR A 129 -17.08 7.44 7.71
CA TYR A 129 -18.08 8.48 7.92
C TYR A 129 -17.50 9.87 7.63
N ALA A 130 -16.28 10.16 8.10
CA ALA A 130 -15.61 11.44 7.87
C ALA A 130 -15.33 11.69 6.37
N VAL A 131 -14.83 10.68 5.64
CA VAL A 131 -14.58 10.79 4.20
C VAL A 131 -15.90 10.99 3.43
N LYS A 132 -16.96 10.26 3.78
CA LYS A 132 -18.29 10.43 3.17
C LYS A 132 -18.83 11.84 3.39
N LYS A 133 -18.68 12.39 4.60
CA LYS A 133 -19.11 13.75 4.94
C LYS A 133 -18.30 14.84 4.22
N GLN A 134 -17.00 14.64 4.02
CA GLN A 134 -16.20 15.58 3.22
C GLN A 134 -16.62 15.61 1.74
N LYS A 135 -17.10 14.50 1.18
CA LYS A 135 -17.59 14.47 -0.21
C LYS A 135 -18.83 15.35 -0.41
N SER A 136 -19.76 15.36 0.55
CA SER A 136 -20.97 16.20 0.44
C SER A 136 -20.65 17.70 0.54
N HIS A 137 -19.69 18.10 1.36
CA HIS A 137 -19.30 19.51 1.51
C HIS A 137 -18.66 20.10 0.23
N HIS A 138 -17.99 19.27 -0.58
CA HIS A 138 -17.38 19.69 -1.84
C HIS A 138 -18.29 19.54 -3.07
N SER A 139 -19.56 19.21 -2.85
CA SER A 139 -20.59 19.05 -3.88
C SER A 139 -21.48 20.29 -4.03
N ILE A 140 -21.12 21.39 -3.39
CA ILE A 140 -21.80 22.70 -3.48
C ILE A 140 -21.20 23.49 -4.64
#